data_AF-A0A7T1HYH1-F1
#
_entry.id   AF-A0A7T1HYH1-F1
#
_cell.length_a   1.000
_cell.length_b   1.000
_cell.length_c   1.000
_cell.angle_alpha   90.00
_cell.angle_beta   90.00
_cell.angle_gamma   90.00
#
_symmetry.space_group_name_H-M   'P 1'
#
loop_
_entity.id
_entity.type
_entity.pdbx_description
1 polymer ?
#
loop_
_entity_poly.entity_id
_entity_poly.type
_entity_poly.pdbx_seq_one_letter_code
_entity_poly.pdbx_strand_id
1 'polypeptide(L)'
;MSPRPIPAPCAASLRGVRHRRGGGCRRRSRRCGSDAPADRPLWRAQLPVTDLRPAPAHHRGALPWLLLVALLMLVLFITGSSLPVPLDPAAVALGGAVATLFISHHSGLKPVDDLLASIDWATLLYFAAVFVLVGGLERSGALDALATQLAQRVGENVLTSSLWLLLVSAALSALIPNIPLVAALTPLLLEACGRSGLMAAGGIPLPAALPLFEALMLGVVIGGSATVIGSSSNLVAAGVARQHGSRLGFRTWLSYGLPTVGLQLAVAWLWCWLSSR
;
A
#
# COMPACT_ATOMS: atom_id res chain seq x y z
N MET A 1 9.73 29.65 42.21
CA MET A 1 8.47 29.09 41.68
C MET A 1 8.81 27.85 40.87
N SER A 2 8.61 26.67 41.46
CA SER A 2 8.99 25.38 40.88
C SER A 2 7.92 24.87 39.89
N PRO A 3 8.31 24.15 38.81
CA PRO A 3 7.36 23.62 37.84
C PRO A 3 6.62 22.40 38.42
N ARG A 4 5.31 22.29 38.14
CA ARG A 4 4.50 21.13 38.49
C ARG A 4 4.81 19.94 37.57
N PRO A 5 4.86 18.70 38.07
CA PRO A 5 5.13 17.53 37.23
C PRO A 5 3.90 17.11 36.41
N ILE A 6 4.16 16.67 35.18
CA ILE A 6 3.21 16.09 34.21
C ILE A 6 2.77 14.71 34.72
N PRO A 7 1.48 14.32 34.66
CA PRO A 7 1.06 12.98 35.06
C PRO A 7 1.54 11.94 34.04
N ALA A 8 2.24 10.92 34.53
CA ALA A 8 2.71 9.79 33.75
C ALA A 8 1.54 8.94 33.20
N PRO A 9 1.70 8.30 32.02
CA PRO A 9 0.74 7.30 31.54
C PRO A 9 0.64 6.17 32.55
N CYS A 10 -0.53 5.55 32.62
CA CYS A 10 -0.93 4.50 33.56
C CYS A 10 0.02 3.28 33.50
N ALA A 11 1.19 3.40 34.12
CA ALA A 11 2.04 2.30 34.48
C ALA A 11 1.33 1.56 35.60
N ALA A 12 1.16 0.26 35.40
CA ALA A 12 0.63 -0.68 36.38
C ALA A 12 1.14 -0.35 37.79
N SER A 13 0.23 0.11 38.65
CA SER A 13 0.48 0.35 40.07
C SER A 13 0.79 -0.98 40.76
N LEU A 14 2.06 -1.39 40.74
CA LEU A 14 2.63 -2.42 41.60
C LEU A 14 2.97 -1.86 43.00
N ARG A 15 2.04 -1.14 43.63
CA ARG A 15 2.14 -0.80 45.06
C ARG A 15 0.79 -1.00 45.72
N GLY A 16 0.71 -2.07 46.51
CA GLY A 16 -0.49 -2.35 47.31
C GLY A 16 -0.60 -3.77 47.86
N VAL A 17 0.49 -4.50 48.10
CA VAL A 17 0.43 -5.72 48.92
C VAL A 17 0.40 -5.27 50.39
N ARG A 18 -0.79 -4.90 50.88
CA ARG A 18 -1.08 -4.90 52.32
C ARG A 18 -1.50 -6.32 52.70
N HIS A 19 -0.64 -7.01 53.45
CA HIS A 19 -0.98 -8.23 54.15
C HIS A 19 -2.10 -7.96 55.15
N ARG A 20 -3.33 -8.40 54.85
CA ARG A 20 -4.32 -8.75 55.87
C ARG A 20 -4.46 -10.26 55.90
N ARG A 21 -4.16 -10.84 57.07
CA ARG A 21 -4.38 -12.24 57.41
C ARG A 21 -5.88 -12.58 57.31
N GLY A 22 -6.18 -13.74 56.73
CA GLY A 22 -7.48 -14.41 56.83
C GLY A 22 -8.55 -13.94 55.85
N GLY A 23 -8.95 -14.84 54.95
CA GLY A 23 -10.13 -14.67 54.08
C GLY A 23 -9.80 -14.82 52.59
N GLY A 24 -10.34 -15.86 51.95
CA GLY A 24 -10.01 -16.28 50.58
C GLY A 24 -10.09 -15.16 49.53
N CYS A 25 -9.01 -15.02 48.76
CA CYS A 25 -8.91 -14.08 47.66
C CYS A 25 -9.61 -14.65 46.42
N ARG A 26 -10.90 -14.31 46.21
CA ARG A 26 -11.49 -14.40 44.87
C ARG A 26 -10.84 -13.33 43.99
N ARG A 27 -9.92 -13.75 43.11
CA ARG A 27 -9.43 -12.92 42.00
C ARG A 27 -10.62 -12.53 41.12
N ARG A 28 -11.15 -11.32 41.30
CA ARG A 28 -11.95 -10.66 40.26
C ARG A 28 -10.97 -10.15 39.21
N SER A 29 -10.69 -10.99 38.21
CA SER A 29 -10.12 -10.51 36.96
C SER A 29 -11.13 -9.52 36.37
N ARG A 30 -10.83 -8.23 36.42
CA ARG A 30 -11.48 -7.30 35.51
C ARG A 30 -10.97 -7.67 34.12
N ARG A 31 -11.71 -8.54 33.42
CA ARG A 31 -11.67 -8.60 31.96
C ARG A 31 -11.81 -7.16 31.49
N CYS A 32 -10.84 -6.65 30.73
CA CYS A 32 -11.15 -5.56 29.82
C CYS A 32 -12.33 -6.06 29.00
N GLY A 33 -13.48 -5.41 29.18
CA GLY A 33 -14.74 -5.82 28.61
C GLY A 33 -14.59 -5.99 27.11
N SER A 34 -14.82 -7.23 26.68
CA SER A 34 -15.18 -7.59 25.32
C SER A 34 -16.61 -7.12 25.03
N ASP A 35 -16.91 -5.85 25.26
CA ASP A 35 -18.24 -5.26 25.04
C ASP A 35 -18.28 -4.56 23.66
N ALA A 36 -17.74 -5.22 22.64
CA ALA A 36 -18.17 -4.94 21.28
C ALA A 36 -19.44 -5.78 21.07
N PRO A 37 -20.63 -5.18 20.88
CA PRO A 37 -21.83 -5.93 20.57
C PRO A 37 -21.61 -6.68 19.26
N ALA A 38 -21.47 -8.01 19.35
CA ALA A 38 -21.20 -8.90 18.22
C ALA A 38 -22.37 -9.00 17.22
N ASP A 39 -23.49 -8.33 17.51
CA ASP A 39 -24.77 -8.39 16.82
C ASP A 39 -25.11 -7.12 16.01
N ARG A 40 -24.34 -6.03 16.18
CA ARG A 40 -24.59 -4.81 15.40
C ARG A 40 -23.83 -4.87 14.08
N PRO A 41 -24.49 -4.59 12.95
CA PRO A 41 -23.75 -4.49 11.70
C PRO A 41 -22.69 -3.39 11.82
N LEU A 42 -21.47 -3.67 11.33
CA LEU A 42 -20.31 -2.78 11.42
C LEU A 42 -20.63 -1.34 10.97
N TRP A 43 -21.54 -1.15 10.02
CA TRP A 43 -21.97 0.16 9.52
C TRP A 43 -22.86 0.97 10.50
N ARG A 44 -23.28 0.40 11.63
CA ARG A 44 -23.96 1.11 12.74
C ARG A 44 -23.17 1.07 14.05
N ALA A 45 -21.95 0.53 14.04
CA ALA A 45 -21.12 0.51 15.23
C ALA A 45 -20.62 1.93 15.52
N GLN A 46 -21.19 2.56 16.55
CA GLN A 46 -20.62 3.78 17.14
C GLN A 46 -19.40 3.35 17.94
N LEU A 47 -18.22 3.41 17.30
CA LEU A 47 -16.95 3.23 17.99
C LEU A 47 -16.80 4.40 18.97
N PRO A 48 -16.68 4.14 20.28
CA PRO A 48 -16.49 5.21 21.23
C PRO A 48 -15.12 5.83 20.92
N VAL A 49 -15.13 7.09 20.46
CA VAL A 49 -13.92 7.87 20.16
C VAL A 49 -13.32 8.35 21.48
N THR A 50 -12.83 7.41 22.29
CA THR A 50 -12.45 7.71 23.68
C THR A 50 -10.99 8.13 23.84
N ASP A 51 -10.18 8.04 22.78
CA ASP A 51 -8.76 8.42 22.81
C ASP A 51 -8.36 9.23 21.56
N LEU A 52 -9.03 10.36 21.31
CA LEU A 52 -8.44 11.40 20.46
C LEU A 52 -7.24 11.97 21.23
N ARG A 53 -6.05 11.43 20.94
CA ARG A 53 -4.79 12.06 21.37
C ARG A 53 -4.87 13.54 20.96
N PRO A 54 -4.62 14.49 21.88
CA PRO A 54 -4.61 15.90 21.51
C PRO A 54 -3.64 16.07 20.33
N ALA A 55 -4.09 16.77 19.28
CA ALA A 55 -3.25 17.05 18.14
C ALA A 55 -1.92 17.65 18.66
N PRO A 56 -0.76 17.17 18.20
CA PRO A 56 0.52 17.70 18.66
C PRO A 56 0.54 19.22 18.45
N ALA A 57 1.19 19.93 19.38
CA ALA A 57 1.24 21.38 19.37
C ALA A 57 1.64 21.90 17.99
N HIS A 58 0.75 22.66 17.36
CA HIS A 58 0.92 23.17 16.01
C HIS A 58 2.07 24.19 16.01
N HIS A 59 3.25 23.81 15.53
CA HIS A 59 4.36 24.74 15.29
C HIS A 59 4.04 25.57 14.05
N ARG A 60 3.28 26.67 14.23
CA ARG A 60 2.78 27.55 13.16
C ARG A 60 3.88 28.07 12.23
N GLY A 61 5.13 28.16 12.69
CA GLY A 61 6.27 28.63 11.89
C GLY A 61 6.86 27.59 10.92
N ALA A 62 6.74 26.30 11.20
CA ALA A 62 7.31 25.24 10.36
C ALA A 62 6.33 24.76 9.27
N LEU A 63 5.02 24.90 9.53
CA LEU A 63 3.96 24.52 8.61
C LEU A 63 4.08 25.11 7.19
N PRO A 64 4.33 26.42 6.98
CA PRO A 64 4.45 26.96 5.62
C PRO A 64 5.64 26.37 4.85
N TRP A 65 6.75 26.08 5.53
CA TRP A 65 7.92 25.45 4.91
C TRP A 65 7.67 24.01 4.52
N LEU A 66 6.98 23.24 5.37
CA LEU A 66 6.58 21.87 5.04
C LEU A 66 5.61 21.83 3.86
N LEU A 67 4.65 22.76 3.81
CA LEU A 67 3.73 22.90 2.68
C LEU A 67 4.47 23.32 1.41
N LEU A 68 5.46 24.20 1.51
CA LEU A 68 6.30 24.60 0.38
C LEU A 68 7.08 23.40 -0.17
N VAL A 69 7.70 22.58 0.69
CA VAL A 69 8.40 21.37 0.26
C VAL A 69 7.43 20.40 -0.41
N ALA A 70 6.25 20.16 0.16
CA ALA A 70 5.25 19.27 -0.43
C ALA A 70 4.76 19.78 -1.81
N LEU A 71 4.52 21.09 -1.94
CA LEU A 71 4.15 21.70 -3.22
C LEU A 71 5.28 21.59 -4.24
N LEU A 72 6.52 21.87 -3.83
CA LEU A 72 7.69 21.77 -4.68
C LEU A 72 7.89 20.32 -5.18
N MET A 73 7.73 19.34 -4.29
CA MET A 73 7.76 17.93 -4.67
C MET A 73 6.68 17.60 -5.70
N LEU A 74 5.43 18.07 -5.50
CA LEU A 74 4.34 17.83 -6.45
C LEU A 74 4.66 18.42 -7.83
N VAL A 75 5.15 19.66 -7.88
CA VAL A 75 5.54 20.33 -9.13
C VAL A 75 6.69 19.57 -9.82
N LEU A 76 7.71 19.18 -9.07
CA LEU A 76 8.84 18.41 -9.59
C LEU A 76 8.46 16.99 -10.01
N PHE A 77 7.43 16.37 -9.42
CA PHE A 77 6.92 15.08 -9.91
C PHE A 77 6.31 15.20 -11.31
N ILE A 78 5.64 16.32 -11.58
CA ILE A 78 4.95 16.56 -12.85
C ILE A 78 5.92 17.08 -13.92
N THR A 79 6.81 18.00 -13.54
CA THR A 79 7.72 18.71 -14.46
C THR A 79 9.14 18.17 -14.44
N GLY A 80 9.48 17.27 -13.53
CA GLY A 80 10.82 16.69 -13.32
C GLY A 80 11.41 16.08 -14.59
N SER A 81 10.57 15.41 -15.37
CA SER A 81 10.97 14.74 -16.62
C SER A 81 11.19 15.71 -17.79
N SER A 82 10.65 16.93 -17.74
CA SER A 82 10.81 17.93 -18.80
C SER A 82 11.95 18.92 -18.56
N LEU A 83 12.68 18.78 -17.44
CA LEU A 83 13.87 19.58 -17.16
C LEU A 83 15.06 19.19 -18.08
N PRO A 84 16.01 20.12 -18.30
CA PRO A 84 17.23 19.83 -19.07
C PRO A 84 18.06 18.68 -18.48
N VAL A 85 18.02 18.53 -17.16
CA VAL A 85 18.50 17.36 -16.43
C VAL A 85 17.26 16.65 -15.89
N PRO A 86 16.86 15.51 -16.46
CA PRO A 86 15.65 14.82 -16.03
C PRO A 86 15.83 14.35 -14.58
N LEU A 87 14.87 14.72 -13.75
CA LEU A 87 14.84 14.31 -12.35
C LEU A 87 13.86 13.15 -12.19
N ASP A 88 14.38 11.99 -11.79
CA ASP A 88 13.55 10.85 -11.46
C ASP A 88 12.68 11.15 -10.24
N PRO A 89 11.42 10.68 -10.21
CA PRO A 89 10.53 10.80 -9.06
C PRO A 89 11.16 10.35 -7.73
N ALA A 90 12.03 9.33 -7.78
CA ALA A 90 12.77 8.84 -6.61
C ALA A 90 13.75 9.88 -6.05
N ALA A 91 14.45 10.61 -6.92
CA ALA A 91 15.38 11.67 -6.51
C ALA A 91 14.61 12.85 -5.88
N VAL A 92 13.47 13.21 -6.46
CA VAL A 92 12.57 14.25 -5.90
C VAL A 92 12.06 13.86 -4.51
N ALA A 93 11.64 12.59 -4.34
CA ALA A 93 11.18 12.07 -3.05
C ALA A 93 12.29 12.10 -1.98
N LEU A 94 13.51 11.66 -2.31
CA LEU A 94 14.65 11.70 -1.41
C LEU A 94 15.05 13.14 -1.06
N GLY A 95 15.10 14.04 -2.04
CA GLY A 95 15.37 15.46 -1.81
C GLY A 95 14.35 16.11 -0.89
N GLY A 96 13.06 15.83 -1.10
CA GLY A 96 11.97 16.29 -0.25
C GLY A 96 12.06 15.75 1.19
N ALA A 97 12.43 14.48 1.36
CA ALA A 97 12.66 13.88 2.67
C ALA A 97 13.82 14.57 3.41
N VAL A 98 14.95 14.82 2.73
CA VAL A 98 16.10 15.53 3.30
C VAL A 98 15.72 16.97 3.68
N ALA A 99 15.02 17.69 2.81
CA ALA A 99 14.56 19.06 3.09
C ALA A 99 13.62 19.09 4.31
N THR A 100 12.71 18.13 4.40
CA THR A 100 11.78 18.00 5.53
C THR A 100 12.50 17.70 6.85
N LEU A 101 13.50 16.80 6.82
CA LEU A 101 14.34 16.52 7.98
C LEU A 101 15.13 17.76 8.43
N PHE A 102 15.67 18.53 7.49
CA PHE A 102 16.41 19.76 7.77
C PHE A 102 15.52 20.83 8.43
N ILE A 103 14.33 21.05 7.90
CA ILE A 103 13.32 21.97 8.47
C ILE A 103 12.90 21.51 9.87
N SER A 104 12.69 20.20 10.06
CA SER A 104 12.28 19.65 11.35
C SER A 104 13.36 19.83 12.42
N HIS A 105 14.63 19.62 12.05
CA HIS A 105 15.77 19.84 12.94
C HIS A 105 15.88 21.31 13.38
N HIS A 106 15.80 22.25 12.42
CA HIS A 106 15.89 23.69 12.72
C HIS A 106 14.68 24.24 13.49
N SER A 107 13.49 23.69 13.24
CA SER A 107 12.25 24.17 13.88
C SER A 107 12.00 23.57 15.26
N GLY A 108 12.85 22.63 15.72
CA GLY A 108 12.69 21.95 17.00
C GLY A 108 11.42 21.11 17.12
N LEU A 109 10.87 20.66 15.99
CA LEU A 109 9.61 19.91 15.91
C LEU A 109 9.73 18.54 16.60
N LYS A 110 10.74 17.78 16.17
CA LYS A 110 11.03 16.44 16.68
C LYS A 110 12.50 16.13 16.38
N PRO A 111 13.22 15.44 17.29
CA PRO A 111 14.57 14.93 17.00
C PRO A 111 14.58 14.08 15.73
N VAL A 112 15.69 14.14 14.97
CA VAL A 112 15.85 13.35 13.75
C VAL A 112 15.73 11.85 14.05
N ASP A 113 16.27 11.40 15.17
CA ASP A 113 16.19 10.00 15.61
C ASP A 113 14.74 9.53 15.78
N ASP A 114 13.89 10.38 16.37
CA ASP A 114 12.47 10.10 16.58
C ASP A 114 11.64 10.11 15.28
N LEU A 115 12.12 10.80 14.25
CA LEU A 115 11.51 10.80 12.92
C LEU A 115 11.91 9.54 12.15
N LEU A 116 13.21 9.21 12.15
CA LEU A 116 13.71 7.99 11.53
C LEU A 116 13.12 6.74 12.21
N ALA A 117 12.95 6.75 13.52
CA ALA A 117 12.29 5.67 14.25
C ALA A 117 10.78 5.55 13.94
N SER A 118 10.15 6.62 13.42
CA SER A 118 8.74 6.59 13.02
C SER A 118 8.50 6.05 11.62
N ILE A 119 9.55 5.84 10.84
CA ILE A 119 9.47 5.25 9.50
C ILE A 119 9.15 3.76 9.63
N ASP A 120 8.25 3.27 8.77
CA ASP A 120 7.94 1.84 8.67
C ASP A 120 9.02 1.08 7.87
N TRP A 121 10.15 0.82 8.53
CA TRP A 121 11.28 0.10 7.96
C TRP A 121 10.92 -1.31 7.47
N ALA A 122 9.96 -1.97 8.12
CA ALA A 122 9.53 -3.30 7.73
C ALA A 122 8.91 -3.29 6.32
N THR A 123 8.05 -2.30 6.04
CA THR A 123 7.44 -2.13 4.72
C THR A 123 8.47 -1.72 3.66
N LEU A 124 9.42 -0.84 3.98
CA LEU A 124 10.50 -0.47 3.06
C LEU A 124 11.38 -1.67 2.68
N LEU A 125 11.82 -2.45 3.67
CA LEU A 125 12.62 -3.65 3.44
C LEU A 125 11.84 -4.74 2.69
N TYR A 126 10.54 -4.87 2.95
CA TYR A 126 9.66 -5.76 2.21
C TYR A 126 9.63 -5.41 0.71
N PHE A 127 9.41 -4.13 0.36
CA PHE A 127 9.43 -3.71 -1.04
C PHE A 127 10.81 -3.91 -1.68
N ALA A 128 11.89 -3.55 -0.99
CA ALA A 128 13.24 -3.77 -1.49
C ALA A 128 13.48 -5.26 -1.82
N ALA A 129 13.09 -6.17 -0.93
CA ALA A 129 13.21 -7.61 -1.15
C ALA A 129 12.36 -8.10 -2.33
N VAL A 130 11.12 -7.60 -2.47
CA VAL A 130 10.24 -7.94 -3.59
C VAL A 130 10.82 -7.42 -4.92
N PHE A 131 11.34 -6.19 -5.00
CA PHE A 131 11.97 -5.67 -6.21
C PHE A 131 13.21 -6.46 -6.60
N VAL A 132 14.04 -6.87 -5.62
CA VAL A 132 15.19 -7.77 -5.87
C VAL A 132 14.72 -9.13 -6.40
N LEU A 133 13.66 -9.71 -5.82
CA LEU A 133 13.08 -10.97 -6.28
C LEU A 133 12.54 -10.86 -7.71
N VAL A 134 11.81 -9.78 -8.02
CA VAL A 134 11.27 -9.50 -9.35
C VAL A 134 12.39 -9.32 -10.37
N GLY A 135 13.44 -8.54 -10.05
CA GLY A 135 14.60 -8.40 -10.93
C GLY A 135 15.38 -9.71 -11.12
N GLY A 136 15.38 -10.59 -10.12
CA GLY A 136 15.90 -11.96 -10.26
C GLY A 136 15.06 -12.82 -11.20
N LEU A 137 13.73 -12.69 -11.15
CA LEU A 137 12.79 -13.39 -12.03
C LEU A 137 12.82 -12.88 -13.48
N GLU A 138 13.11 -11.59 -13.66
CA GLU A 138 13.38 -10.99 -14.96
C GLU A 138 14.65 -11.59 -15.57
N ARG A 139 15.76 -11.61 -14.82
CA ARG A 139 17.04 -12.18 -15.28
C ARG A 139 16.98 -13.69 -15.53
N SER A 140 16.09 -14.42 -14.88
CA SER A 140 15.93 -15.86 -15.12
C SER A 140 15.21 -16.18 -16.43
N GLY A 141 14.64 -15.17 -17.11
CA GLY A 141 13.87 -15.35 -18.35
C GLY A 141 12.47 -15.93 -18.13
N ALA A 142 12.04 -16.15 -16.88
CA ALA A 142 10.70 -16.66 -16.58
C ALA A 142 9.62 -15.65 -17.02
N LEU A 143 9.89 -14.36 -16.83
CA LEU A 143 9.01 -13.29 -17.30
C LEU A 143 8.98 -13.18 -18.83
N ASP A 144 10.11 -13.39 -19.51
CA ASP A 144 10.21 -13.37 -20.97
C ASP A 144 9.49 -14.57 -21.61
N ALA A 145 9.57 -15.75 -20.97
CA ALA A 145 8.79 -16.92 -21.37
C ALA A 145 7.27 -16.67 -21.25
N LEU A 146 6.82 -16.01 -20.18
CA LEU A 146 5.42 -15.58 -20.02
C LEU A 146 5.02 -14.55 -21.09
N ALA A 147 5.89 -13.57 -21.37
CA ALA A 147 5.68 -12.54 -22.38
C ALA A 147 5.57 -13.13 -23.79
N THR A 148 6.41 -14.11 -24.11
CA THR A 148 6.39 -14.81 -25.40
C THR A 148 5.10 -15.61 -25.59
N GLN A 149 4.65 -16.31 -24.55
CA GLN A 149 3.35 -16.99 -24.57
C GLN A 149 2.18 -16.00 -24.72
N LEU A 150 2.30 -14.83 -24.11
CA LEU A 150 1.35 -13.73 -24.27
C LEU A 150 1.34 -13.21 -25.71
N ALA A 151 2.50 -12.89 -26.28
CA ALA A 151 2.64 -12.36 -27.62
C ALA A 151 2.08 -13.30 -28.71
N GLN A 152 2.27 -14.61 -28.54
CA GLN A 152 1.70 -15.63 -29.43
C GLN A 152 0.17 -15.62 -29.44
N ARG A 153 -0.47 -15.29 -28.31
CA ARG A 153 -1.94 -15.20 -28.20
C ARG A 153 -2.50 -13.83 -28.59
N VAL A 154 -1.74 -12.76 -28.34
CA VAL A 154 -2.10 -11.36 -28.67
C VAL A 154 -2.33 -11.17 -30.17
N GLY A 155 -1.61 -11.89 -31.03
CA GLY A 155 -1.75 -11.79 -32.49
C GLY A 155 -3.06 -12.36 -33.05
N GLU A 156 -3.78 -13.21 -32.32
CA GLU A 156 -5.02 -13.85 -32.82
C GLU A 156 -6.28 -13.03 -32.52
N ASN A 157 -6.41 -12.53 -31.28
CA ASN A 157 -7.53 -11.71 -30.85
C ASN A 157 -7.17 -10.89 -29.60
N VAL A 158 -7.24 -9.56 -29.73
CA VAL A 158 -6.95 -8.60 -28.66
C VAL A 158 -7.86 -8.83 -27.44
N LEU A 159 -9.14 -9.15 -27.65
CA LEU A 159 -10.12 -9.35 -26.58
C LEU A 159 -9.83 -10.61 -25.76
N THR A 160 -9.48 -11.71 -26.42
CA THR A 160 -9.13 -12.96 -25.72
C THR A 160 -7.84 -12.80 -24.95
N SER A 161 -6.92 -12.01 -25.49
CA SER A 161 -5.63 -11.73 -24.87
C SER A 161 -5.74 -10.79 -23.69
N SER A 162 -6.63 -9.79 -23.76
CA SER A 162 -6.92 -8.91 -22.62
C SER A 162 -7.57 -9.69 -21.48
N LEU A 163 -8.50 -10.61 -21.75
CA LEU A 163 -9.05 -11.51 -20.72
C LEU A 163 -7.97 -12.38 -20.06
N TRP A 164 -7.10 -13.00 -20.86
CA TRP A 164 -6.00 -13.81 -20.34
C TRP A 164 -5.05 -12.98 -19.46
N LEU A 165 -4.66 -11.80 -19.94
CA LEU A 165 -3.78 -10.89 -19.22
C LEU A 165 -4.42 -10.40 -17.91
N LEU A 166 -5.71 -10.08 -17.93
CA LEU A 166 -6.49 -9.69 -16.76
C LEU A 166 -6.44 -10.78 -15.68
N LEU A 167 -6.69 -12.04 -16.05
CA LEU A 167 -6.72 -13.16 -15.09
C LEU A 167 -5.32 -13.51 -14.55
N VAL A 168 -4.32 -13.57 -15.43
CA VAL A 168 -2.94 -13.92 -15.04
C VAL A 168 -2.34 -12.83 -14.16
N SER A 169 -2.49 -11.57 -14.54
CA SER A 169 -1.97 -10.45 -13.74
C SER A 169 -2.69 -10.35 -12.40
N ALA A 170 -4.00 -10.63 -12.34
CA ALA A 170 -4.73 -10.70 -11.09
C ALA A 170 -4.25 -11.84 -10.17
N ALA A 171 -4.01 -13.02 -10.73
CA ALA A 171 -3.49 -14.16 -9.97
C ALA A 171 -2.08 -13.91 -9.44
N LEU A 172 -1.19 -13.31 -10.25
CA LEU A 172 0.16 -12.93 -9.81
C LEU A 172 0.12 -11.84 -8.74
N SER A 173 -0.75 -10.85 -8.90
CA SER A 173 -0.89 -9.73 -7.95
C SER A 173 -1.43 -10.17 -6.60
N ALA A 174 -2.18 -11.27 -6.54
CA ALA A 174 -2.59 -11.87 -5.27
C ALA A 174 -1.39 -12.23 -4.37
N LEU A 175 -0.18 -12.38 -4.92
CA LEU A 175 1.05 -12.66 -4.16
C LEU A 175 2.07 -11.52 -4.23
N ILE A 176 2.11 -10.80 -5.35
CA ILE A 176 3.11 -9.77 -5.63
C ILE A 176 2.45 -8.39 -5.53
N PRO A 177 2.98 -7.45 -4.74
CA PRO A 177 2.51 -6.08 -4.69
C PRO A 177 2.33 -5.42 -6.08
N ASN A 178 1.25 -4.65 -6.22
CA ASN A 178 0.85 -4.01 -7.48
C ASN A 178 2.00 -3.29 -8.22
N ILE A 179 2.78 -2.47 -7.51
CA ILE A 179 3.80 -1.60 -8.14
C ILE A 179 4.93 -2.42 -8.79
N PRO A 180 5.64 -3.32 -8.08
CA PRO A 180 6.63 -4.21 -8.69
C PRO A 180 6.08 -5.03 -9.86
N LEU A 181 4.86 -5.56 -9.74
CA LEU A 181 4.30 -6.42 -10.78
C LEU A 181 4.01 -5.64 -12.07
N VAL A 182 3.42 -4.44 -11.98
CA VAL A 182 3.19 -3.58 -13.16
C VAL A 182 4.52 -3.17 -13.78
N ALA A 183 5.51 -2.77 -12.97
CA ALA A 183 6.82 -2.37 -13.47
C ALA A 183 7.51 -3.49 -14.27
N ALA A 184 7.33 -4.75 -13.85
CA ALA A 184 7.87 -5.90 -14.54
C ALA A 184 7.08 -6.28 -15.81
N LEU A 185 5.75 -6.22 -15.78
CA LEU A 185 4.90 -6.66 -16.89
C LEU A 185 4.72 -5.61 -18.00
N THR A 186 4.86 -4.32 -17.68
CA THR A 186 4.69 -3.22 -18.66
C THR A 186 5.69 -3.29 -19.82
N PRO A 187 7.02 -3.43 -19.62
CA PRO A 187 7.97 -3.51 -20.74
C PRO A 187 7.71 -4.74 -21.62
N LEU A 188 7.32 -5.87 -21.01
CA LEU A 188 6.98 -7.09 -21.72
C LEU A 188 5.74 -6.94 -22.60
N LEU A 189 4.72 -6.24 -22.08
CA LEU A 189 3.52 -5.92 -22.85
C LEU A 189 3.83 -4.98 -24.03
N LEU A 190 4.69 -3.98 -23.81
CA LEU A 190 5.16 -3.09 -24.87
C LEU A 190 5.86 -3.86 -25.99
N GLU A 191 6.75 -4.79 -25.63
CA GLU A 191 7.43 -5.65 -26.61
C GLU A 191 6.48 -6.57 -27.37
N ALA A 192 5.52 -7.20 -26.67
CA ALA A 192 4.50 -8.04 -27.28
C ALA A 192 3.63 -7.25 -28.27
N CYS A 193 3.24 -6.02 -27.93
CA CYS A 193 2.53 -5.11 -28.82
C CYS A 193 3.37 -4.70 -30.04
N GLY A 194 4.68 -4.50 -29.86
CA GLY A 194 5.61 -4.25 -30.97
C GLY A 194 5.69 -5.41 -31.96
N ARG A 195 5.80 -6.64 -31.47
CA ARG A 195 5.86 -7.86 -32.32
C ARG A 195 4.54 -8.15 -33.04
N SER A 196 3.41 -7.75 -32.48
CA SER A 196 2.06 -7.97 -33.03
C SER A 196 1.56 -6.83 -33.93
N GLY A 197 2.39 -5.82 -34.21
CA GLY A 197 2.01 -4.68 -35.06
C GLY A 197 1.01 -3.71 -34.40
N LEU A 198 0.85 -3.80 -33.07
CA LEU A 198 -0.01 -2.93 -32.28
C LEU A 198 0.71 -1.65 -31.79
N MET A 199 1.82 -1.30 -32.43
CA MET A 199 2.65 -0.12 -32.14
C MET A 199 2.73 0.82 -33.34
N ALA A 200 2.57 2.11 -33.08
CA ALA A 200 2.68 3.17 -34.07
C ALA A 200 4.14 3.58 -34.25
N ALA A 201 4.42 4.32 -35.33
CA ALA A 201 5.72 4.95 -35.52
C ALA A 201 6.05 5.84 -34.31
N GLY A 202 7.22 5.62 -33.70
CA GLY A 202 7.64 6.32 -32.47
C GLY A 202 7.40 5.55 -31.16
N GLY A 203 6.96 4.28 -31.21
CA GLY A 203 6.83 3.43 -30.02
C GLY A 203 5.57 3.71 -29.18
N ILE A 204 4.58 4.35 -29.79
CA ILE A 204 3.31 4.69 -29.14
C ILE A 204 2.32 3.54 -29.39
N PRO A 205 1.65 2.98 -28.35
CA PRO A 205 0.64 1.95 -28.55
C PRO A 205 -0.51 2.44 -29.43
N LEU A 206 -0.97 1.61 -30.39
CA LEU A 206 -2.19 1.92 -31.13
C LEU A 206 -3.40 1.92 -30.19
N PRO A 207 -4.51 2.60 -30.56
CA PRO A 207 -5.77 2.50 -29.83
C PRO A 207 -6.23 1.04 -29.66
N ALA A 208 -5.95 0.18 -30.64
CA ALA A 208 -6.23 -1.26 -30.57
C ALA A 208 -5.46 -2.01 -29.46
N ALA A 209 -4.37 -1.45 -28.94
CA ALA A 209 -3.60 -2.04 -27.84
C ALA A 209 -4.16 -1.64 -26.45
N LEU A 210 -4.99 -0.60 -26.37
CA LEU A 210 -5.48 -0.04 -25.10
C LEU A 210 -6.14 -1.10 -24.18
N PRO A 211 -7.00 -2.01 -24.68
CA PRO A 211 -7.62 -3.02 -23.82
C PRO A 211 -6.61 -3.94 -23.12
N LEU A 212 -5.41 -4.12 -23.67
CA LEU A 212 -4.35 -4.92 -23.04
C LEU A 212 -3.74 -4.17 -21.84
N PHE A 213 -3.49 -2.87 -21.97
CA PHE A 213 -2.96 -2.05 -20.89
C PHE A 213 -4.01 -1.88 -19.78
N GLU A 214 -5.28 -1.68 -20.15
CA GLU A 214 -6.39 -1.66 -19.20
C GLU A 214 -6.50 -2.98 -18.44
N ALA A 215 -6.47 -4.11 -19.16
CA ALA A 215 -6.52 -5.43 -18.55
C ALA A 215 -5.34 -5.69 -17.59
N LEU A 216 -4.13 -5.28 -17.96
CA LEU A 216 -2.97 -5.37 -17.08
C LEU A 216 -3.17 -4.54 -15.80
N MET A 217 -3.51 -3.26 -15.95
CA MET A 217 -3.65 -2.33 -14.82
C MET A 217 -4.80 -2.75 -13.89
N LEU A 218 -5.97 -3.05 -14.45
CA LEU A 218 -7.14 -3.49 -13.69
C LEU A 218 -6.88 -4.84 -13.03
N GLY A 219 -6.29 -5.79 -13.77
CA GLY A 219 -5.98 -7.12 -13.25
C GLY A 219 -5.04 -7.07 -12.06
N VAL A 220 -3.94 -6.32 -12.18
CA VAL A 220 -3.00 -6.16 -11.05
C VAL A 220 -3.67 -5.49 -9.85
N VAL A 221 -4.38 -4.37 -10.04
CA VAL A 221 -4.98 -3.62 -8.92
C VAL A 221 -6.07 -4.44 -8.20
N ILE A 222 -6.96 -5.07 -8.98
CA ILE A 222 -8.06 -5.88 -8.44
C ILE A 222 -7.50 -7.15 -7.79
N GLY A 223 -6.58 -7.86 -8.46
CA GLY A 223 -5.99 -9.09 -7.94
C GLY A 223 -5.23 -8.92 -6.63
N GLY A 224 -4.52 -7.79 -6.46
CA GLY A 224 -3.80 -7.48 -5.22
C GLY A 224 -4.70 -7.36 -3.99
N SER A 225 -6.00 -7.14 -4.20
CA SER A 225 -7.01 -7.09 -3.13
C SER A 225 -7.47 -8.48 -2.65
N ALA A 226 -7.13 -9.56 -3.37
CA ALA A 226 -7.53 -10.92 -3.01
C ALA A 226 -6.87 -11.40 -1.71
N THR A 227 -5.64 -10.96 -1.42
CA THR A 227 -4.88 -11.40 -0.25
C THR A 227 -4.36 -10.23 0.59
N VAL A 228 -3.99 -10.52 1.85
CA VAL A 228 -3.38 -9.52 2.75
C VAL A 228 -2.03 -9.01 2.22
N ILE A 229 -1.32 -9.82 1.43
CA ILE A 229 0.07 -9.56 1.00
C ILE A 229 0.11 -8.88 -0.37
N GLY A 230 -0.90 -9.12 -1.22
CA GLY A 230 -0.97 -8.63 -2.59
C GLY A 230 -1.03 -7.10 -2.73
N SER A 231 -1.40 -6.37 -1.68
CA SER A 231 -1.33 -4.91 -1.67
C SER A 231 -0.75 -4.38 -0.37
N SER A 232 0.04 -3.30 -0.48
CA SER A 232 0.59 -2.61 0.68
C SER A 232 -0.49 -1.94 1.53
N SER A 233 -1.57 -1.46 0.92
CA SER A 233 -2.74 -0.96 1.65
C SER A 233 -3.37 -2.04 2.53
N ASN A 234 -3.38 -3.29 2.08
CA ASN A 234 -3.91 -4.42 2.84
C ASN A 234 -3.02 -4.73 4.05
N LEU A 235 -1.70 -4.67 3.88
CA LEU A 235 -0.74 -4.86 4.96
C LEU A 235 -0.86 -3.77 6.03
N VAL A 236 -1.01 -2.50 5.61
CA VAL A 236 -1.25 -1.37 6.52
C VAL A 236 -2.57 -1.55 7.25
N ALA A 237 -3.66 -1.87 6.55
CA ALA A 237 -4.95 -2.12 7.16
C ALA A 237 -4.91 -3.28 8.19
N ALA A 238 -4.23 -4.37 7.86
CA ALA A 238 -4.01 -5.48 8.78
C ALA A 238 -3.14 -5.07 9.98
N GLY A 239 -2.15 -4.20 9.78
CA GLY A 239 -1.33 -3.62 10.85
C GLY A 239 -2.14 -2.78 11.82
N VAL A 240 -2.98 -1.88 11.30
CA VAL A 240 -3.88 -1.04 12.11
C VAL A 240 -4.90 -1.88 12.87
N ALA A 241 -5.48 -2.91 12.24
CA ALA A 241 -6.41 -3.82 12.90
C ALA A 241 -5.75 -4.53 14.09
N ARG A 242 -4.49 -4.99 13.93
CA ARG A 242 -3.72 -5.61 15.02
C ARG A 242 -3.48 -4.66 16.20
N GLN A 243 -3.23 -3.37 15.94
CA GLN A 243 -3.05 -2.36 16.99
C GLN A 243 -4.32 -2.18 17.83
N HIS A 244 -5.51 -2.39 17.25
CA HIS A 244 -6.80 -2.30 17.92
C HIS A 244 -7.32 -3.66 18.44
N GLY A 245 -6.44 -4.66 18.55
CA GLY A 245 -6.76 -5.97 19.13
C GLY A 245 -7.49 -6.95 18.19
N SER A 246 -7.74 -6.56 16.93
CA SER A 246 -8.37 -7.42 15.92
C SER A 246 -7.32 -8.07 15.02
N ARG A 247 -7.25 -9.40 14.99
CA ARG A 247 -6.33 -10.13 14.11
C ARG A 247 -7.07 -10.59 12.86
N LEU A 248 -6.91 -9.87 11.76
CA LEU A 248 -7.35 -10.32 10.44
C LEU A 248 -6.38 -11.43 9.99
N GLY A 249 -6.85 -12.68 10.04
CA GLY A 249 -6.10 -13.84 9.55
C GLY A 249 -6.09 -13.87 8.02
N PHE A 250 -5.07 -14.51 7.43
CA PHE A 250 -4.95 -14.68 5.98
C PHE A 250 -6.20 -15.35 5.38
N ARG A 251 -6.69 -16.43 6.00
CA ARG A 251 -7.89 -17.15 5.55
C ARG A 251 -9.14 -16.28 5.59
N THR A 252 -9.31 -15.49 6.66
CA THR A 252 -10.45 -14.58 6.82
C THR A 252 -10.43 -13.50 5.74
N TRP A 253 -9.26 -12.93 5.46
CA TRP A 253 -9.13 -11.97 4.37
C TRP A 253 -9.46 -12.62 3.02
N LEU A 254 -8.88 -13.78 2.75
CA LEU A 254 -9.07 -14.50 1.49
C LEU A 254 -10.54 -14.87 1.24
N SER A 255 -11.28 -15.26 2.28
CA SER A 255 -12.71 -15.60 2.15
C SER A 255 -13.58 -14.40 1.75
N TYR A 256 -13.20 -13.18 2.13
CA TYR A 256 -13.89 -11.97 1.68
C TYR A 256 -13.31 -11.43 0.37
N GLY A 257 -11.99 -11.53 0.20
CA GLY A 257 -11.27 -11.02 -0.96
C GLY A 257 -11.65 -11.76 -2.24
N LEU A 258 -11.67 -13.10 -2.23
CA LEU A 258 -11.93 -13.89 -3.44
C LEU A 258 -13.31 -13.59 -4.09
N PRO A 259 -14.44 -13.58 -3.36
CA PRO A 259 -15.73 -13.22 -3.95
C PRO A 259 -15.77 -11.79 -4.51
N THR A 260 -15.20 -10.83 -3.77
CA THR A 260 -15.18 -9.42 -4.20
C THR A 260 -14.32 -9.23 -5.44
N VAL A 261 -13.13 -9.84 -5.47
CA VAL A 261 -12.22 -9.82 -6.62
C VAL A 261 -12.85 -10.51 -7.82
N GLY A 262 -13.49 -11.66 -7.65
CA GLY A 262 -14.19 -12.36 -8.74
C GLY A 262 -15.25 -11.48 -9.40
N LEU A 263 -16.06 -10.77 -8.60
CA LEU A 263 -17.05 -9.82 -9.11
C LEU A 263 -16.40 -8.63 -9.82
N GLN A 264 -15.34 -8.06 -9.25
CA GLN A 264 -14.61 -6.94 -9.83
C GLN A 264 -13.93 -7.33 -11.16
N LEU A 265 -13.36 -8.53 -11.26
CA LEU A 265 -12.76 -9.04 -12.49
C LEU A 265 -13.81 -9.24 -13.59
N ALA A 266 -15.02 -9.68 -13.24
CA ALA A 266 -16.11 -9.78 -14.21
C ALA A 266 -16.50 -8.39 -14.77
N VAL A 267 -16.59 -7.39 -13.90
CA VAL A 267 -16.86 -5.99 -14.32
C VAL A 267 -15.70 -5.43 -15.14
N ALA A 268 -14.44 -5.69 -14.74
CA ALA A 268 -13.26 -5.25 -15.47
C ALA A 268 -13.17 -5.90 -16.86
N TRP A 269 -13.52 -7.17 -16.98
CA TRP A 269 -13.60 -7.83 -18.28
C TRP A 269 -14.69 -7.23 -19.16
N LEU A 270 -15.88 -6.94 -18.61
CA LEU A 270 -16.94 -6.25 -19.34
C LEU A 270 -16.49 -4.86 -19.83
N TRP A 271 -15.73 -4.13 -19.01
CA TRP A 271 -15.13 -2.86 -19.41
C TRP A 271 -14.16 -3.04 -20.58
N CYS A 272 -13.21 -3.98 -20.47
CA CYS A 272 -12.24 -4.27 -21.54
C CYS A 272 -12.93 -4.71 -22.83
N TRP A 273 -14.06 -5.42 -22.73
CA TRP A 273 -14.87 -5.81 -23.87
C TRP A 273 -15.54 -4.60 -24.52
N LEU A 274 -16.10 -3.69 -23.74
CA LEU A 274 -16.71 -2.46 -24.24
C LEU A 274 -15.69 -1.53 -24.88
N SER A 275 -14.49 -1.40 -24.30
CA SER A 275 -13.42 -0.56 -24.84
C SER A 275 -12.78 -1.14 -26.11
N SER A 276 -12.94 -2.45 -26.36
CA SER A 276 -12.46 -3.11 -27.58
C SER A 276 -13.39 -2.98 -28.79
N ARG A 277 -14.60 -2.41 -28.63
CA ARG A 277 -15.58 -2.16 -29.71
C ARG A 277 -15.50 -0.74 -30.22
#